data_AF-A0A7C5VX30-F1
#
_entry.id   AF-A0A7C5VX30-F1
#
_cell.length_a   1.000
_cell.length_b   1.000
_cell.length_c   1.000
_cell.angle_alpha   90.00
_cell.angle_beta   90.00
_cell.angle_gamma   90.00
#
_symmetry.space_group_name_H-M   'P 1'
#
loop_
_entity.id
_entity.type
_entity.pdbx_description
1 polymer ?
#
loop_
_entity_poly.entity_id
_entity_poly.type
_entity_poly.pdbx_seq_one_letter_code
_entity_poly.pdbx_strand_id
1 'polypeptide(L)'
;MKGIELFIDFTFSNTLSVLVSEDDDIKFFISVSSSTHVSKFLPVFVKEALGEFSSLSGIYIAKGPGSFTALRILISYIKGIYVATSVPVFTYNSTDWMA
;
A
#
# COMPACT_ATOMS: atom_id res chain seq x y z
N MET A 1 -13.39 8.82 -5.95
CA MET A 1 -13.52 10.09 -5.18
C MET A 1 -12.40 10.99 -5.67
N LYS A 2 -12.61 12.28 -5.96
CA LYS A 2 -11.49 13.16 -6.34
C LYS A 2 -10.57 13.34 -5.13
N GLY A 3 -9.29 13.00 -5.25
CA GLY A 3 -8.32 13.03 -4.15
C GLY A 3 -7.14 12.08 -4.37
N ILE A 4 -6.18 12.13 -3.44
CA ILE A 4 -4.97 11.31 -3.50
C ILE A 4 -5.26 9.90 -2.96
N GLU A 5 -4.97 8.88 -3.74
CA GLU A 5 -5.20 7.48 -3.41
C GLU A 5 -3.88 6.73 -3.28
N LEU A 6 -3.72 6.01 -2.16
CA LEU A 6 -2.53 5.22 -1.88
C LEU A 6 -2.82 3.74 -2.12
N PHE A 7 -2.01 3.09 -2.94
CA PHE A 7 -2.08 1.66 -3.19
C PHE A 7 -0.81 1.00 -2.66
N ILE A 8 -0.96 -0.07 -1.88
CA ILE A 8 0.17 -0.84 -1.37
C ILE A 8 -0.09 -2.33 -1.60
N ASP A 9 0.86 -2.98 -2.27
CA ASP A 9 0.91 -4.43 -2.40
C ASP A 9 2.13 -4.97 -1.67
N PHE A 10 1.88 -5.79 -0.66
CA PHE A 10 2.90 -6.58 0.03
C PHE A 10 2.41 -8.02 0.22
N THR A 11 1.91 -8.62 -0.85
CA THR A 11 1.48 -10.02 -0.90
C THR A 11 2.66 -10.98 -1.00
N PHE A 12 3.79 -10.55 -1.55
CA PHE A 12 5.02 -11.34 -1.61
C PHE A 12 6.02 -10.84 -0.55
N SER A 13 6.54 -11.73 0.30
CA SER A 13 7.43 -11.32 1.41
C SER A 13 8.74 -10.66 0.99
N ASN A 14 9.13 -10.85 -0.27
CA ASN A 14 10.33 -10.30 -0.87
C ASN A 14 10.06 -9.10 -1.78
N THR A 15 8.80 -8.70 -2.01
CA THR A 15 8.45 -7.64 -2.96
C THR A 15 7.40 -6.70 -2.36
N LEU A 16 7.76 -5.42 -2.26
CA LEU A 16 6.85 -4.36 -1.82
C LEU A 16 6.64 -3.38 -2.97
N SER A 17 5.38 -3.09 -3.26
CA SER A 17 4.98 -2.10 -4.25
C SER A 17 4.14 -1.02 -3.58
N VAL A 18 4.41 0.24 -3.91
CA VAL A 18 3.65 1.41 -3.46
C VAL A 18 3.34 2.28 -4.68
N LEU A 19 2.09 2.67 -4.82
CA LEU A 19 1.62 3.56 -5.87
C LEU A 19 0.78 4.68 -5.25
N VAL A 20 0.93 5.89 -5.78
CA VAL A 20 0.05 7.01 -5.48
C VAL A 20 -0.59 7.49 -6.78
N SER A 21 -1.92 7.56 -6.74
CA SER A 21 -2.76 8.07 -7.82
C SER A 21 -3.43 9.37 -7.37
N GLU A 22 -3.61 10.31 -8.28
CA GLU A 22 -4.39 11.53 -8.07
C GLU A 22 -5.20 11.80 -9.34
N ASP A 23 -6.53 11.86 -9.20
CA ASP A 23 -7.46 12.06 -10.32
C ASP A 23 -7.20 11.10 -11.50
N ASP A 24 -7.04 9.81 -11.20
CA ASP A 24 -6.76 8.70 -12.12
C ASP A 24 -5.36 8.73 -12.80
N ASP A 25 -4.52 9.72 -12.49
CA ASP A 25 -3.14 9.78 -12.92
C ASP A 25 -2.19 9.17 -11.87
N ILE A 26 -1.30 8.28 -12.31
CA ILE A 26 -0.21 7.76 -11.46
C ILE A 26 0.84 8.86 -11.27
N LYS A 27 0.98 9.35 -10.04
CA LYS A 27 1.98 10.37 -9.68
C LYS A 27 3.27 9.75 -9.15
N PHE A 28 3.18 8.60 -8.49
CA PHE A 28 4.33 7.88 -7.95
C PHE A 28 4.11 6.38 -8.05
N PHE A 29 5.17 5.66 -8.41
CA PHE A 29 5.19 4.20 -8.37
C PHE A 29 6.60 3.72 -8.03
N ILE A 30 6.67 2.82 -7.06
CA ILE A 30 7.90 2.09 -6.72
C ILE A 30 7.56 0.63 -6.47
N SER A 31 8.39 -0.27 -6.97
CA SER A 31 8.35 -1.70 -6.65
C SER A 31 9.76 -2.18 -6.44
N VAL A 32 10.01 -2.81 -5.28
CA VAL A 32 11.33 -3.32 -4.91
C VAL A 32 11.22 -4.77 -4.51
N SER A 33 12.02 -5.60 -5.18
CA SER A 33 12.24 -6.99 -4.79
C SER A 33 13.63 -7.17 -4.19
N SER A 34 13.73 -7.79 -3.02
CA SER A 34 15.01 -8.12 -2.37
C SER A 34 14.93 -9.43 -1.59
N SER A 35 16.06 -10.13 -1.48
CA SER A 35 16.20 -11.31 -0.63
C SER A 35 16.26 -10.97 0.88
N THR A 36 16.39 -9.68 1.22
CA THR A 36 16.41 -9.18 2.60
C THR A 36 15.02 -8.73 3.07
N HIS A 37 14.87 -8.36 4.35
CA HIS A 37 13.58 -7.97 4.95
C HIS A 37 12.98 -6.68 4.35
N VAL A 38 12.31 -6.78 3.21
CA VAL A 38 11.72 -5.65 2.45
C VAL A 38 10.67 -4.88 3.26
N SER A 39 10.04 -5.51 4.24
CA SER A 39 9.07 -4.85 5.13
C SER A 39 9.60 -3.60 5.84
N LYS A 40 10.91 -3.49 6.05
CA LYS A 40 11.54 -2.29 6.65
C LYS A 40 11.41 -1.04 5.78
N PHE A 41 11.23 -1.20 4.47
CA PHE A 41 11.07 -0.09 3.53
C PHE A 41 9.64 0.43 3.47
N LEU A 42 8.65 -0.28 4.02
CA LEU A 42 7.25 0.13 4.00
C LEU A 42 7.02 1.57 4.51
N PRO A 43 7.47 1.96 5.73
CA PRO A 43 7.30 3.33 6.18
C PRO A 43 8.10 4.36 5.36
N VAL A 44 9.23 3.94 4.77
CA VAL A 44 10.08 4.83 3.96
C VAL A 44 9.38 5.15 2.64
N PHE A 45 8.96 4.12 1.90
CA PHE A 45 8.32 4.30 0.60
C PHE A 45 6.99 5.02 0.70
N VAL A 46 6.18 4.73 1.74
CA VAL A 46 4.92 5.45 1.95
C VAL A 46 5.18 6.93 2.25
N LYS A 47 6.20 7.24 3.05
CA LYS A 47 6.58 8.63 3.34
C LYS A 47 7.10 9.35 2.08
N GLU A 48 7.93 8.69 1.29
CA GLU A 48 8.44 9.25 0.03
C GLU A 48 7.33 9.47 -1.00
N ALA A 49 6.35 8.56 -1.06
CA ALA A 49 5.25 8.63 -2.01
C ALA A 49 4.24 9.74 -1.71
N LEU A 50 3.94 9.97 -0.41
CA LEU A 50 2.85 10.87 0.01
C LEU A 50 3.32 12.20 0.59
N GLY A 51 4.48 12.26 1.22
CA GLY A 51 4.85 13.38 2.08
C GLY A 51 3.95 13.47 3.32
N GLU A 52 2.79 14.11 3.19
CA GLU A 52 1.79 14.27 4.25
C GLU A 52 0.50 13.48 3.96
N PHE A 53 -0.10 12.90 5.02
CA PHE A 53 -1.33 12.11 4.92
C PHE A 53 -2.62 12.94 4.82
N SER A 54 -2.53 14.27 4.92
CA SER A 54 -3.68 15.20 5.01
C SER A 54 -4.56 15.22 3.75
N SER A 55 -4.02 14.82 2.61
CA SER A 55 -4.71 14.83 1.31
C SER A 55 -5.22 13.46 0.86
N LEU A 56 -5.06 12.42 1.68
CA LEU A 56 -5.48 11.06 1.32
C LEU A 56 -7.01 10.93 1.29
N SER A 57 -7.55 10.47 0.17
CA SER A 57 -8.97 10.10 0.03
C SER A 57 -9.22 8.61 0.26
N GLY A 58 -8.21 7.75 0.11
CA GLY A 58 -8.36 6.31 0.30
C GLY A 58 -7.05 5.53 0.28
N ILE A 59 -7.06 4.38 0.95
CA ILE A 59 -5.96 3.41 0.96
C ILE A 59 -6.46 2.10 0.37
N TYR A 60 -5.71 1.52 -0.57
CA TYR A 60 -6.04 0.28 -1.26
C TYR A 60 -4.95 -0.74 -0.99
N ILE A 61 -5.32 -1.90 -0.44
CA ILE A 61 -4.37 -2.99 -0.18
C ILE A 61 -4.85 -4.33 -0.70
N ALA A 62 -3.91 -5.16 -1.15
CA ALA A 62 -4.22 -6.54 -1.46
C ALA A 62 -4.51 -7.34 -0.18
N LYS A 63 -5.61 -8.09 -0.14
CA LYS A 63 -5.97 -8.99 0.98
C LYS A 63 -5.43 -10.41 0.83
N GLY A 64 -4.76 -10.71 -0.28
CA GLY A 64 -4.25 -12.03 -0.64
C GLY A 64 -5.03 -12.68 -1.80
N PRO A 65 -4.69 -13.94 -2.16
CA PRO A 65 -3.72 -14.83 -1.50
C PRO A 65 -2.26 -14.31 -1.56
N GLY A 66 -1.42 -14.74 -0.61
CA GLY A 66 -0.03 -14.30 -0.51
C GLY A 66 0.66 -14.77 0.77
N SER A 67 1.86 -14.24 1.03
CA SER A 67 2.64 -14.49 2.24
C SER A 67 1.88 -14.03 3.49
N PHE A 68 1.62 -14.97 4.39
CA PHE A 68 0.92 -14.71 5.67
C PHE A 68 1.61 -13.59 6.47
N THR A 69 2.93 -13.65 6.59
CA THR A 69 3.70 -12.63 7.33
C THR A 69 3.61 -11.26 6.66
N ALA A 70 3.76 -11.19 5.34
CA ALA A 70 3.74 -9.94 4.60
C ALA A 70 2.37 -9.24 4.70
N LEU A 71 1.29 -10.00 4.49
CA LEU A 71 -0.08 -9.51 4.64
C LEU A 71 -0.36 -8.99 6.06
N ARG A 72 0.11 -9.70 7.10
CA ARG A 72 -0.09 -9.27 8.49
C ARG A 72 0.70 -8.01 8.82
N ILE A 73 1.92 -7.86 8.29
CA ILE A 73 2.70 -6.62 8.41
C ILE A 73 1.95 -5.46 7.76
N LEU A 74 1.51 -5.64 6.51
CA LEU A 74 0.77 -4.62 5.75
C LEU A 74 -0.50 -4.19 6.50
N ILE A 75 -1.34 -5.14 6.91
CA ILE A 75 -2.58 -4.85 7.64
C ILE A 75 -2.28 -4.11 8.95
N SER A 76 -1.24 -4.50 9.67
CA SER A 76 -0.87 -3.84 10.95
C SER A 76 -0.42 -2.40 10.73
N TYR A 77 0.35 -2.15 9.67
CA TYR A 77 0.79 -0.82 9.27
C TYR A 77 -0.39 0.08 8.87
N ILE A 78 -1.28 -0.43 8.02
CA ILE A 78 -2.46 0.31 7.54
C ILE A 78 -3.45 0.61 8.66
N LYS A 79 -3.63 -0.30 9.62
CA LYS A 79 -4.43 -0.03 10.82
C LYS A 79 -3.90 1.17 11.61
N GLY A 80 -2.58 1.34 11.70
CA GLY A 80 -1.97 2.51 12.31
C GLY A 80 -2.38 3.81 11.61
N ILE A 81 -2.31 3.83 10.27
CA ILE A 81 -2.72 4.99 9.47
C ILE A 81 -4.22 5.25 9.63
N TYR A 82 -5.06 4.21 9.58
CA TYR A 82 -6.50 4.33 9.75
C TYR A 82 -6.87 4.95 11.09
N VAL A 83 -6.26 4.48 12.19
CA VAL A 83 -6.52 5.04 13.53
C VAL A 83 -6.10 6.52 13.61
N ALA A 84 -5.03 6.92 12.93
CA ALA A 84 -4.55 8.29 12.96
C ALA A 84 -5.34 9.26 12.07
N THR A 85 -5.90 8.78 10.95
CA THR A 85 -6.44 9.64 9.88
C THR A 85 -7.92 9.44 9.59
N SER A 86 -8.50 8.31 10.01
CA SER A 86 -9.84 7.86 9.62
C SER A 86 -10.08 7.75 8.11
N VAL A 87 -9.01 7.72 7.30
CA VAL A 87 -9.10 7.54 5.85
C VAL A 87 -9.61 6.14 5.53
N PRO A 88 -10.59 5.97 4.62
CA PRO A 88 -11.15 4.66 4.31
C PRO A 88 -10.10 3.72 3.70
N VAL A 89 -10.18 2.45 4.10
CA VAL A 89 -9.31 1.38 3.61
C VAL A 89 -10.14 0.40 2.78
N PHE A 90 -9.73 0.19 1.54
CA PHE A 90 -10.33 -0.73 0.59
C PHE A 90 -9.40 -1.91 0.35
N THR A 91 -9.98 -3.05 0.01
CA THR A 91 -9.22 -4.28 -0.23
C THR A 91 -9.62 -4.93 -1.54
N TYR A 92 -8.64 -5.48 -2.26
CA TYR A 92 -8.83 -6.27 -3.48
C TYR A 92 -8.12 -7.63 -3.35
N ASN A 93 -8.50 -8.63 -4.14
CA ASN A 93 -7.72 -9.87 -4.19
C ASN A 93 -6.50 -9.66 -5.07
N SER A 94 -5.35 -10.20 -4.64
CA SER A 94 -4.09 -10.10 -5.38
C SER A 94 -4.14 -10.77 -6.76
N THR A 95 -5.18 -11.56 -7.03
CA THR A 95 -5.38 -12.29 -8.28
C THR A 95 -6.48 -11.69 -9.16
N ASP A 96 -7.12 -10.58 -8.77
CA ASP A 96 -8.26 -10.02 -9.51
C ASP A 96 -7.88 -9.58 -10.95
N TRP A 97 -6.61 -9.27 -11.21
CA TRP A 97 -6.08 -8.88 -12.52
C TRP A 97 -5.66 -10.05 -13.41
N MET A 98 -5.66 -11.28 -12.89
CA MET A 98 -5.31 -12.50 -13.64
C MET A 98 -6.50 -13.14 -14.37
N ALA A 99 -7.66 -12.46 -14.40
CA ALA A 99 -8.91 -12.93 -14.98
C ALA A 99 -9.07 -12.56 -16.46
#